data_AF-A0A3C0Q6K4-F1
#
_entry.id   AF-A0A3C0Q6K4-F1
#
_cell.length_a   1.000
_cell.length_b   1.000
_cell.length_c   1.000
_cell.angle_alpha   90.00
_cell.angle_beta   90.00
_cell.angle_gamma   90.00
#
_symmetry.space_group_name_H-M   'P 1'
#
loop_
_entity.id
_entity.type
_entity.pdbx_description
1 polymer ?
#
loop_
_entity_poly.entity_id
_entity_poly.type
_entity_poly.pdbx_seq_one_letter_code
_entity_poly.pdbx_strand_id
1 'polypeptide(L)'
;MHSEPGNFALPKIFIKSTLISALWLLSFLGSFFFFPLSDSVQTAAVVTMLLSLVGYVAGRGERTFNYTPLSLLMILLWGVTAISVMCSEVPFISLTYFFFFSVFPLTFLLFSFEKPAGLFKPIRWITLLLGGGSLVQFYVMPHMLKFGGTHWPLADNNSLAVILAVGVVLCIGEALRGGKDTYYHIAAAVILLAGIMSTGGTAVFFGLFLVLGVFTWLVRPPMFKPVGIFIGAALMLMLVMYPSQLSLYHFFQSWSGTVHIFVEGGLNETNNVSGSRLMIWESTFEIFKRHVGTGTGIGTFFLYYPEFRDFNDNSAGFMAHNDLLQIAVETGFMGPVLALCIIGYVSYGTFVMLRRSVTVDDRLKVMIPFAAFGLIIGHSLVNFNMYVLPTLMLTGIFLAAWNAQSLPREMKMAGTKTVREAVCFTVLMLACVPLWGCYLSEYYTSRATDALAEGRIQGFSDDLNRADRWGAGQNSRAVLQAAKFASATEHDDRALVLLDREQNLNPRLVQIYVERARIWGIHDPAKGLAEAQKALQMDNGSIAARMVIADCLERMNQPQEAYNVLKEGLKGYLRVRDQWPYLNLMAAKSLQYGDMKTNREALLRLRNLGY
;
A
#
# COMPACT_ATOMS: atom_id res chain seq x y z
N MET A 1 -60.69 -37.29 10.49
CA MET A 1 -59.30 -37.36 9.98
C MET A 1 -59.29 -36.87 8.55
N HIS A 2 -58.66 -35.72 8.30
CA HIS A 2 -57.85 -35.38 7.12
C HIS A 2 -57.66 -33.86 7.12
N SER A 3 -56.66 -33.43 7.89
CA SER A 3 -56.10 -32.09 7.90
C SER A 3 -55.23 -31.90 6.65
N GLU A 4 -55.49 -30.84 5.89
CA GLU A 4 -54.64 -30.37 4.81
C GLU A 4 -53.22 -30.02 5.32
N PRO A 5 -52.16 -30.30 4.55
CA PRO A 5 -50.80 -29.93 4.93
C PRO A 5 -50.60 -28.43 4.71
N GLY A 6 -50.46 -27.70 5.81
CA GLY A 6 -50.05 -26.30 5.82
C GLY A 6 -48.71 -26.12 5.11
N ASN A 7 -48.73 -25.36 4.02
CA ASN A 7 -47.54 -24.83 3.38
C ASN A 7 -46.79 -23.95 4.39
N PHE A 8 -45.76 -24.50 5.02
CA PHE A 8 -44.74 -23.73 5.72
C PHE A 8 -43.94 -22.93 4.68
N ALA A 9 -44.48 -21.78 4.28
CA ALA A 9 -43.71 -20.77 3.58
C ALA A 9 -42.66 -20.23 4.56
N LEU A 10 -41.42 -20.70 4.43
CA LEU A 10 -40.26 -20.08 5.07
C LEU A 10 -40.32 -18.56 4.82
N PRO A 11 -40.19 -17.71 5.85
CA PRO A 11 -40.30 -16.27 5.68
C PRO A 11 -39.23 -15.81 4.69
N LYS A 12 -39.64 -15.12 3.62
CA LYS A 12 -38.78 -14.37 2.69
C LYS A 12 -38.12 -13.15 3.39
N ILE A 13 -37.69 -13.32 4.64
CA ILE A 13 -37.15 -12.31 5.54
C ILE A 13 -35.69 -12.66 5.84
N PHE A 14 -34.89 -12.76 4.77
CA PHE A 14 -33.48 -12.37 4.80
C PHE A 14 -33.25 -11.51 3.56
N ILE A 15 -33.28 -10.21 3.82
CA ILE A 15 -33.45 -9.11 2.87
C ILE A 15 -32.16 -8.95 2.06
N LYS A 16 -32.19 -9.26 0.76
CA LYS A 16 -31.00 -9.38 -0.11
C LYS A 16 -29.97 -8.23 -0.08
N SER A 17 -30.36 -6.99 0.24
CA SER A 17 -29.41 -5.87 0.41
C SER A 17 -28.54 -6.01 1.66
N THR A 18 -29.00 -6.73 2.68
CA THR A 18 -28.20 -7.05 3.87
C THR A 18 -27.14 -8.10 3.57
N LEU A 19 -27.38 -9.02 2.64
CA LEU A 19 -26.39 -10.03 2.23
C LEU A 19 -25.19 -9.41 1.51
N ILE A 20 -25.42 -8.51 0.55
CA ILE A 20 -24.34 -7.82 -0.18
C ILE A 20 -23.50 -6.99 0.80
N SER A 21 -24.16 -6.25 1.68
CA SER A 21 -23.51 -5.46 2.73
C SER A 21 -22.71 -6.35 3.70
N ALA A 22 -23.26 -7.50 4.11
CA ALA A 22 -22.59 -8.45 5.00
C ALA A 22 -21.36 -9.10 4.35
N LEU A 23 -21.44 -9.50 3.08
CA LEU A 23 -20.32 -10.07 2.36
C LEU A 23 -19.23 -9.04 2.09
N TRP A 24 -19.59 -7.78 1.77
CA TRP A 24 -18.61 -6.70 1.69
C TRP A 24 -17.94 -6.44 3.04
N LEU A 25 -18.69 -6.45 4.15
CA LEU A 25 -18.12 -6.31 5.50
C LEU A 25 -17.19 -7.47 5.86
N LEU A 26 -17.52 -8.69 5.44
CA LEU A 26 -16.65 -9.84 5.60
C LEU A 26 -15.34 -9.66 4.82
N SER A 27 -15.41 -9.17 3.58
CA SER A 27 -14.22 -8.79 2.80
C SER A 27 -13.44 -7.66 3.45
N PHE A 28 -14.12 -6.66 4.00
CA PHE A 28 -13.50 -5.52 4.67
C PHE A 28 -12.75 -5.98 5.93
N LEU A 29 -13.38 -6.79 6.77
CA LEU A 29 -12.72 -7.47 7.88
C LEU A 29 -11.54 -8.31 7.39
N GLY A 30 -11.77 -9.13 6.36
CA GLY A 30 -10.75 -9.93 5.70
C GLY A 30 -9.58 -9.12 5.13
N SER A 31 -9.73 -7.81 4.91
CA SER A 31 -8.64 -6.93 4.46
C SER A 31 -7.69 -6.46 5.57
N PHE A 32 -8.11 -6.59 6.84
CA PHE A 32 -7.26 -6.34 8.00
C PHE A 32 -6.52 -7.60 8.46
N PHE A 33 -7.13 -8.76 8.28
CA PHE A 33 -6.65 -9.99 8.92
C PHE A 33 -5.44 -10.59 8.21
N PHE A 34 -4.27 -10.48 8.84
CA PHE A 34 -3.28 -11.55 8.84
C PHE A 34 -3.90 -12.78 9.54
N PHE A 35 -4.75 -13.54 8.85
CA PHE A 35 -4.87 -14.96 9.18
C PHE A 35 -3.49 -15.61 8.98
N PRO A 36 -3.25 -16.87 9.42
CA PRO A 36 -2.14 -17.66 8.88
C PRO A 36 -2.31 -18.00 7.37
N LEU A 37 -2.98 -17.13 6.62
CA LEU A 37 -3.13 -17.12 5.19
C LEU A 37 -2.15 -16.08 4.65
N SER A 38 -1.40 -16.41 3.62
CA SER A 38 -0.54 -15.45 2.93
C SER A 38 -1.33 -14.25 2.41
N ASP A 39 -0.72 -13.06 2.43
CA ASP A 39 -1.27 -11.80 1.86
C ASP A 39 -1.82 -11.99 0.44
N SER A 40 -1.16 -12.85 -0.35
CA SER A 40 -1.57 -13.18 -1.70
C SER A 40 -2.96 -13.83 -1.76
N VAL A 41 -3.19 -14.88 -0.95
CA VAL A 41 -4.46 -15.60 -0.88
C VAL A 41 -5.57 -14.71 -0.30
N GLN A 42 -5.25 -13.93 0.73
CA GLN A 42 -6.18 -12.98 1.34
C GLN A 42 -6.65 -11.95 0.32
N THR A 43 -5.72 -11.35 -0.43
CA THR A 43 -6.04 -10.37 -1.47
C THR A 43 -6.89 -10.98 -2.58
N ALA A 44 -6.52 -12.16 -3.08
CA ALA A 44 -7.30 -12.88 -4.08
C ALA A 44 -8.73 -13.15 -3.61
N ALA A 45 -8.91 -13.56 -2.35
CA ALA A 45 -10.22 -13.82 -1.77
C ALA A 45 -11.08 -12.54 -1.67
N VAL A 46 -10.50 -11.43 -1.21
CA VAL A 46 -11.19 -10.13 -1.14
C VAL A 46 -11.61 -9.67 -2.53
N VAL A 47 -10.70 -9.68 -3.50
CA VAL A 47 -10.99 -9.26 -4.88
C VAL A 47 -12.05 -10.17 -5.52
N THR A 48 -11.94 -11.49 -5.35
CA THR A 48 -12.91 -12.46 -5.88
C THR A 48 -14.30 -12.22 -5.29
N MET A 49 -14.40 -11.97 -3.99
CA MET A 49 -15.68 -11.69 -3.35
C MET A 49 -16.29 -10.39 -3.91
N LEU A 50 -15.51 -9.33 -4.06
CA LEU A 50 -16.00 -8.06 -4.62
C LEU A 50 -16.43 -8.21 -6.09
N LEU A 51 -15.63 -8.87 -6.92
CA LEU A 51 -15.98 -9.18 -8.32
C LEU A 51 -17.29 -10.00 -8.38
N SER A 52 -17.42 -11.00 -7.52
CA SER A 52 -18.62 -11.84 -7.43
C SER A 52 -19.85 -11.05 -7.02
N LEU A 53 -19.71 -10.13 -6.06
CA LEU A 53 -20.80 -9.26 -5.63
C LEU A 53 -21.21 -8.29 -6.74
N VAL A 54 -20.25 -7.65 -7.40
CA VAL A 54 -20.52 -6.74 -8.53
C VAL A 54 -21.21 -7.51 -9.66
N GLY A 55 -20.66 -8.66 -10.06
CA GLY A 55 -21.25 -9.51 -11.11
C GLY A 55 -22.64 -10.03 -10.74
N TYR A 56 -22.87 -10.41 -9.49
CA TYR A 56 -24.17 -10.83 -8.99
C TYR A 56 -25.21 -9.71 -9.07
N VAL A 57 -24.86 -8.50 -8.63
CA VAL A 57 -25.77 -7.36 -8.64
C VAL A 57 -26.03 -6.89 -10.08
N ALA A 58 -24.98 -6.85 -10.90
CA ALA A 58 -25.05 -6.47 -12.30
C ALA A 58 -25.82 -7.49 -13.16
N GLY A 59 -25.72 -8.78 -12.87
CA GLY A 59 -26.41 -9.85 -13.61
C GLY A 59 -27.91 -9.92 -13.33
N ARG A 60 -28.37 -9.44 -12.16
CA ARG A 60 -29.72 -9.70 -11.68
C ARG A 60 -30.74 -8.64 -12.09
N GLY A 61 -31.69 -9.00 -12.96
CA GLY A 61 -33.02 -8.35 -13.14
C GLY A 61 -33.03 -6.81 -13.30
N GLU A 62 -34.18 -6.16 -13.11
CA GLU A 62 -34.35 -4.70 -13.24
C GLU A 62 -33.66 -3.91 -12.11
N ARG A 63 -32.32 -3.85 -12.10
CA ARG A 63 -31.56 -2.92 -11.25
C ARG A 63 -31.16 -1.70 -12.05
N THR A 64 -31.35 -0.54 -11.45
CA THR A 64 -30.88 0.75 -11.97
C THR A 64 -29.46 0.99 -11.48
N PHE A 65 -28.58 1.38 -12.41
CA PHE A 65 -27.25 1.85 -12.09
C PHE A 65 -27.30 3.37 -11.91
N ASN A 66 -26.83 3.86 -10.77
CA ASN A 66 -26.77 5.29 -10.50
C ASN A 66 -25.52 5.89 -11.16
N TYR A 67 -25.70 6.44 -12.36
CA TYR A 67 -24.62 7.02 -13.14
C TYR A 67 -24.46 8.52 -12.88
N THR A 68 -23.21 8.94 -12.68
CA THR A 68 -22.80 10.33 -12.57
C THR A 68 -21.47 10.56 -13.31
N PRO A 69 -21.04 11.81 -13.53
CA PRO A 69 -19.68 12.09 -14.02
C PRO A 69 -18.58 11.44 -13.16
N LEU A 70 -18.80 11.27 -11.85
CA LEU A 70 -17.85 10.54 -10.99
C LEU A 70 -17.72 9.07 -11.42
N SER A 71 -18.83 8.40 -11.80
CA SER A 71 -18.78 7.04 -12.34
C SER A 71 -17.90 6.96 -13.59
N LEU A 72 -17.98 7.94 -14.49
CA LEU A 72 -17.12 8.00 -15.67
C LEU A 72 -15.64 8.21 -15.30
N LEU A 73 -15.34 9.15 -14.41
CA LEU A 73 -13.98 9.40 -13.94
C LEU A 73 -13.36 8.15 -13.30
N MET A 74 -14.14 7.40 -12.53
CA MET A 74 -13.73 6.12 -11.93
C MET A 74 -13.41 5.06 -12.99
N ILE A 75 -14.25 4.93 -14.02
CA ILE A 75 -14.02 3.99 -15.12
C ILE A 75 -12.77 4.40 -15.93
N LEU A 76 -12.59 5.70 -16.19
CA LEU A 76 -11.42 6.21 -16.90
C LEU A 76 -10.13 5.96 -16.11
N LEU A 77 -10.14 6.22 -14.79
CA LEU A 77 -8.97 5.94 -13.94
C LEU A 77 -8.63 4.46 -13.96
N TRP A 78 -9.64 3.59 -13.90
CA TRP A 78 -9.43 2.14 -13.97
C TRP A 78 -8.96 1.67 -15.35
N GLY A 79 -9.43 2.30 -16.42
CA GLY A 79 -8.95 2.06 -17.78
C GLY A 79 -7.50 2.47 -17.98
N VAL A 80 -7.10 3.64 -17.45
CA VAL A 80 -5.71 4.11 -17.49
C VAL A 80 -4.78 3.16 -16.71
N THR A 81 -5.20 2.66 -15.55
CA THR A 81 -4.41 1.66 -14.82
C THR A 81 -4.31 0.34 -15.58
N ALA A 82 -5.35 -0.09 -16.30
CA ALA A 82 -5.29 -1.27 -17.17
C ALA A 82 -4.32 -1.07 -18.35
N ILE A 83 -4.33 0.11 -18.99
CA ILE A 83 -3.37 0.44 -20.06
C ILE A 83 -1.94 0.42 -19.53
N SER A 84 -1.70 0.96 -18.33
CA SER A 84 -0.41 0.92 -17.65
C SER A 84 0.11 -0.52 -17.46
N VAL A 85 -0.76 -1.50 -17.12
CA VAL A 85 -0.39 -2.93 -17.07
C VAL A 85 0.06 -3.43 -18.44
N MET A 86 -0.72 -3.14 -19.49
CA MET A 86 -0.43 -3.61 -20.86
C MET A 86 0.90 -3.06 -21.40
N CYS A 87 1.31 -1.87 -20.94
CA CYS A 87 2.54 -1.22 -21.36
C CYS A 87 3.72 -1.45 -20.40
N SER A 88 3.55 -2.20 -19.31
CA SER A 88 4.61 -2.44 -18.33
C SER A 88 5.65 -3.42 -18.86
N GLU A 89 6.93 -3.15 -18.58
CA GLU A 89 8.03 -4.10 -18.79
C GLU A 89 7.97 -5.30 -17.82
N VAL A 90 7.12 -5.24 -16.79
CA VAL A 90 6.99 -6.29 -15.77
C VAL A 90 5.51 -6.66 -15.57
N PRO A 91 4.86 -7.29 -16.57
CA PRO A 91 3.41 -7.45 -16.62
C PRO A 91 2.84 -8.24 -15.44
N PHE A 92 3.54 -9.26 -14.95
CA PHE A 92 3.05 -10.11 -13.86
C PHE A 92 2.85 -9.35 -12.54
N ILE A 93 3.84 -8.53 -12.17
CA ILE A 93 3.77 -7.69 -10.98
C ILE A 93 2.69 -6.63 -11.18
N SER A 94 2.67 -6.01 -12.37
CA SER A 94 1.69 -4.95 -12.65
C SER A 94 0.25 -5.46 -12.65
N LEU A 95 0.01 -6.66 -13.19
CA LEU A 95 -1.29 -7.31 -13.17
C LEU A 95 -1.73 -7.65 -11.74
N THR A 96 -0.81 -8.12 -10.89
CA THR A 96 -1.09 -8.39 -9.47
C THR A 96 -1.58 -7.13 -8.75
N TYR A 97 -0.87 -6.01 -8.95
CA TYR A 97 -1.25 -4.72 -8.37
C TYR A 97 -2.48 -4.08 -9.00
N PHE A 98 -2.76 -4.35 -10.28
CA PHE A 98 -4.02 -3.94 -10.90
C PHE A 98 -5.21 -4.59 -10.21
N PHE A 99 -5.14 -5.89 -9.91
CA PHE A 99 -6.19 -6.56 -9.14
C PHE A 99 -6.32 -6.00 -7.72
N PHE A 100 -5.20 -5.71 -7.05
CA PHE A 100 -5.19 -5.07 -5.75
C PHE A 100 -5.88 -3.69 -5.81
N PHE A 101 -5.47 -2.83 -6.74
CA PHE A 101 -6.04 -1.48 -6.94
C PHE A 101 -7.53 -1.54 -7.31
N SER A 102 -7.96 -2.56 -8.07
CA SER A 102 -9.34 -2.73 -8.53
C SER A 102 -10.36 -2.79 -7.39
N VAL A 103 -9.95 -3.11 -6.17
CA VAL A 103 -10.80 -3.12 -4.97
C VAL A 103 -11.50 -1.77 -4.75
N PHE A 104 -10.81 -0.68 -5.06
CA PHE A 104 -11.35 0.68 -4.96
C PHE A 104 -12.50 0.91 -5.96
N PRO A 105 -12.30 0.87 -7.29
CA PRO A 105 -13.39 1.07 -8.25
C PRO A 105 -14.48 -0.01 -8.14
N LEU A 106 -14.15 -1.26 -7.81
CA LEU A 106 -15.16 -2.31 -7.62
C LEU A 106 -16.07 -2.02 -6.41
N THR A 107 -15.52 -1.53 -5.30
CA THR A 107 -16.33 -1.12 -4.15
C THR A 107 -17.25 0.05 -4.52
N PHE A 108 -16.72 1.05 -5.25
CA PHE A 108 -17.53 2.17 -5.72
C PHE A 108 -18.68 1.72 -6.64
N LEU A 109 -18.38 0.83 -7.60
CA LEU A 109 -19.37 0.29 -8.54
C LEU A 109 -20.44 -0.54 -7.83
N LEU A 110 -20.05 -1.41 -6.88
CA LEU A 110 -20.99 -2.22 -6.10
C LEU A 110 -22.05 -1.35 -5.41
N PHE A 111 -21.62 -0.29 -4.74
CA PHE A 111 -22.51 0.64 -4.04
C PHE A 111 -23.05 1.78 -4.93
N SER A 112 -22.82 1.71 -6.25
CA SER A 112 -23.61 2.48 -7.22
C SER A 112 -24.95 1.78 -7.54
N PHE A 113 -25.05 0.48 -7.24
CA PHE A 113 -26.29 -0.31 -7.36
C PHE A 113 -27.05 -0.48 -6.03
N GLU A 114 -26.36 -0.32 -4.90
CA GLU A 114 -26.90 -0.56 -3.55
C GLU A 114 -26.67 0.65 -2.64
N LYS A 115 -27.45 0.78 -1.57
CA LYS A 115 -27.35 1.93 -0.66
C LYS A 115 -26.19 1.74 0.33
N PRO A 116 -25.16 2.62 0.34
CA PRO A 116 -23.98 2.46 1.20
C PRO A 116 -24.21 2.89 2.66
N ALA A 117 -25.25 3.69 2.95
CA ALA A 117 -25.47 4.28 4.27
C ALA A 117 -25.57 3.25 5.41
N GLY A 118 -26.06 2.04 5.12
CA GLY A 118 -26.16 0.95 6.12
C GLY A 118 -24.80 0.45 6.63
N LEU A 119 -23.70 0.71 5.91
CA LEU A 119 -22.36 0.26 6.28
C LEU A 119 -21.66 1.17 7.29
N PHE A 120 -22.11 2.40 7.49
CA PHE A 120 -21.39 3.35 8.35
C PHE A 120 -21.44 2.92 9.83
N LYS A 121 -22.54 2.31 10.27
CA LYS A 121 -22.65 1.77 11.63
C LYS A 121 -21.66 0.61 11.89
N PRO A 122 -21.62 -0.46 11.07
CA PRO A 122 -20.63 -1.53 11.28
C PRO A 122 -19.18 -1.06 11.07
N ILE A 123 -18.90 -0.17 10.11
CA ILE A 123 -17.55 0.41 9.94
C ILE A 123 -17.11 1.13 11.23
N ARG A 124 -17.99 1.95 11.85
CA ARG A 124 -17.71 2.58 13.15
C ARG A 124 -17.32 1.56 14.22
N TRP A 125 -18.07 0.47 14.35
CA TRP A 125 -17.77 -0.59 15.33
C TRP A 125 -16.42 -1.25 15.05
N ILE A 126 -16.11 -1.56 13.78
CA ILE A 126 -14.82 -2.13 13.40
C ILE A 126 -13.69 -1.17 13.74
N THR A 127 -13.82 0.12 13.39
CA THR A 127 -12.79 1.11 13.74
C THR A 127 -12.62 1.25 15.25
N LEU A 128 -13.70 1.19 16.03
CA LEU A 128 -13.64 1.25 17.50
C LEU A 128 -12.93 0.04 18.09
N LEU A 129 -13.18 -1.16 17.56
CA LEU A 129 -12.46 -2.38 17.95
C LEU A 129 -10.97 -2.27 17.61
N LEU A 130 -10.63 -1.72 16.44
CA LEU A 130 -9.23 -1.46 16.08
C LEU A 130 -8.59 -0.41 17.00
N GLY A 131 -9.32 0.63 17.40
CA GLY A 131 -8.84 1.63 18.36
C GLY A 131 -8.56 1.01 19.73
N GLY A 132 -9.47 0.16 20.23
CA GLY A 132 -9.23 -0.62 21.44
C GLY A 132 -8.05 -1.58 21.31
N GLY A 133 -7.94 -2.31 20.19
CA GLY A 133 -6.82 -3.21 19.90
C GLY A 133 -5.48 -2.49 19.81
N SER A 134 -5.46 -1.28 19.25
CA SER A 134 -4.29 -0.40 19.22
C SER A 134 -3.84 -0.02 20.63
N LEU A 135 -4.76 0.36 21.52
CA LEU A 135 -4.43 0.63 22.92
C LEU A 135 -3.90 -0.62 23.65
N VAL A 136 -4.49 -1.81 23.39
CA VAL A 136 -3.98 -3.07 23.93
C VAL A 136 -2.57 -3.36 23.41
N GLN A 137 -2.31 -3.20 22.10
CA GLN A 137 -0.96 -3.37 21.54
C GLN A 137 0.03 -2.44 22.24
N PHE A 138 -0.35 -1.18 22.45
CA PHE A 138 0.52 -0.18 23.05
C PHE A 138 0.90 -0.49 24.50
N TYR A 139 -0.07 -0.82 25.35
CA TYR A 139 0.17 -1.00 26.78
C TYR A 139 0.55 -2.44 27.17
N VAL A 140 0.08 -3.43 26.43
CA VAL A 140 0.20 -4.86 26.80
C VAL A 140 1.20 -5.60 25.91
N MET A 141 1.41 -5.15 24.66
CA MET A 141 2.28 -5.81 23.69
C MET A 141 3.37 -4.87 23.13
N PRO A 142 4.17 -4.17 23.97
CA PRO A 142 5.13 -3.18 23.51
C PRO A 142 6.22 -3.77 22.59
N HIS A 143 6.51 -5.07 22.70
CA HIS A 143 7.44 -5.78 21.81
C HIS A 143 6.95 -5.88 20.35
N MET A 144 5.64 -5.67 20.11
CA MET A 144 5.07 -5.60 18.76
C MET A 144 5.06 -4.18 18.19
N LEU A 145 5.60 -3.17 18.89
CA LEU A 145 5.60 -1.80 18.39
C LEU A 145 6.63 -1.64 17.28
N LYS A 146 6.24 -0.92 16.21
CA LYS A 146 7.11 -0.58 15.10
C LYS A 146 7.52 0.87 15.25
N PHE A 147 8.81 1.13 15.47
CA PHE A 147 9.34 2.48 15.76
C PHE A 147 8.63 3.17 16.94
N GLY A 148 8.23 2.39 17.95
CA GLY A 148 7.48 2.89 19.12
C GLY A 148 5.99 3.15 18.89
N GLY A 149 5.48 2.93 17.68
CA GLY A 149 4.07 3.10 17.32
C GLY A 149 3.32 1.79 17.14
N THR A 150 2.02 1.80 17.46
CA THR A 150 1.10 0.70 17.13
C THR A 150 0.86 0.67 15.62
N HIS A 151 0.82 -0.53 15.06
CA HIS A 151 0.64 -0.73 13.63
C HIS A 151 -0.30 -1.89 13.31
N TRP A 152 -0.43 -2.86 14.22
CA TRP A 152 -1.19 -4.07 13.96
C TRP A 152 -2.70 -3.73 13.85
N PRO A 153 -3.43 -4.32 12.89
CA PRO A 153 -3.04 -5.44 12.03
C PRO A 153 -2.39 -5.05 10.69
N LEU A 154 -2.02 -3.79 10.50
CA LEU A 154 -1.37 -3.31 9.28
C LEU A 154 0.15 -3.34 9.39
N ALA A 155 0.84 -3.30 8.25
CA ALA A 155 2.29 -3.18 8.20
C ALA A 155 2.77 -1.74 8.51
N ASP A 156 1.90 -0.74 8.33
CA ASP A 156 2.19 0.68 8.47
C ASP A 156 1.29 1.33 9.55
N ASN A 157 1.93 1.96 10.53
CA ASN A 157 1.27 2.63 11.65
C ASN A 157 0.46 3.86 11.20
N ASN A 158 0.94 4.60 10.20
CA ASN A 158 0.24 5.78 9.68
C ASN A 158 -1.07 5.40 8.96
N SER A 159 -1.06 4.29 8.22
CA SER A 159 -2.26 3.75 7.57
C SER A 159 -3.32 3.32 8.59
N LEU A 160 -2.91 2.74 9.73
CA LEU A 160 -3.84 2.42 10.83
C LEU A 160 -4.43 3.70 11.41
N ALA A 161 -3.60 4.72 11.65
CA ALA A 161 -4.06 6.00 12.17
C ALA A 161 -5.13 6.64 11.28
N VAL A 162 -4.98 6.59 9.95
CA VAL A 162 -6.00 7.10 8.99
C VAL A 162 -7.34 6.38 9.16
N ILE A 163 -7.33 5.06 9.30
CA ILE A 163 -8.56 4.27 9.48
C ILE A 163 -9.24 4.60 10.80
N LEU A 164 -8.48 4.79 11.88
CA LEU A 164 -9.03 5.25 13.17
C LEU A 164 -9.61 6.66 13.07
N ALA A 165 -8.93 7.56 12.36
CA ALA A 165 -9.37 8.93 12.14
C ALA A 165 -10.66 8.99 11.30
N VAL A 166 -10.85 8.09 10.33
CA VAL A 166 -12.15 7.89 9.65
C VAL A 166 -13.23 7.52 10.67
N GLY A 167 -12.94 6.61 11.60
CA GLY A 167 -13.85 6.27 12.70
C GLY A 167 -14.24 7.49 13.54
N VAL A 168 -13.29 8.39 13.84
CA VAL A 168 -13.57 9.65 14.57
C VAL A 168 -14.55 10.51 13.79
N VAL A 169 -14.33 10.73 12.49
CA VAL A 169 -15.24 11.52 11.64
C VAL A 169 -16.65 10.94 11.66
N LEU A 170 -16.78 9.61 11.56
CA LEU A 170 -18.08 8.93 11.61
C LEU A 170 -18.77 9.10 12.98
N CYS A 171 -18.02 8.96 14.07
CA CYS A 171 -18.54 9.14 15.43
C CYS A 171 -18.98 10.59 15.69
N ILE A 172 -18.14 11.58 15.35
CA ILE A 172 -18.47 13.00 15.54
C ILE A 172 -19.64 13.42 14.65
N GLY A 173 -19.72 12.94 13.40
CA GLY A 173 -20.87 13.22 12.53
C GLY A 173 -22.20 12.75 13.12
N GLU A 174 -22.19 11.60 13.81
CA GLU A 174 -23.39 11.05 14.45
C GLU A 174 -23.69 11.73 15.79
N ALA A 175 -22.66 12.15 16.53
CA ALA A 175 -22.83 13.01 17.71
C ALA A 175 -23.46 14.37 17.35
N LEU A 176 -23.15 14.92 16.17
CA LEU A 176 -23.73 16.17 15.67
C LEU A 176 -25.19 16.04 15.22
N ARG A 177 -25.67 14.82 14.89
CA ARG A 177 -27.12 14.58 14.69
C ARG A 177 -27.92 14.77 15.98
N GLY A 178 -27.25 14.63 17.13
CA GLY A 178 -27.88 14.70 18.45
C GLY A 178 -28.64 13.43 18.82
N GLY A 179 -29.38 13.51 19.94
CA GLY A 179 -30.13 12.38 20.50
C GLY A 179 -29.44 11.74 21.71
N LYS A 180 -30.06 10.69 22.24
CA LYS A 180 -29.66 10.03 23.50
C LYS A 180 -28.25 9.42 23.46
N ASP A 181 -27.78 9.02 22.28
CA ASP A 181 -26.51 8.31 22.11
C ASP A 181 -25.31 9.24 21.84
N THR A 182 -25.51 10.56 21.85
CA THR A 182 -24.49 11.57 21.55
C THR A 182 -23.21 11.36 22.36
N TYR A 183 -23.32 11.12 23.67
CA TYR A 183 -22.16 10.94 24.54
C TYR A 183 -21.41 9.63 24.30
N TYR A 184 -22.11 8.56 23.87
CA TYR A 184 -21.45 7.31 23.48
C TYR A 184 -20.61 7.50 22.22
N HIS A 185 -21.10 8.29 21.26
CA HIS A 185 -20.32 8.63 20.06
C HIS A 185 -19.10 9.49 20.37
N ILE A 186 -19.22 10.45 21.29
CA ILE A 186 -18.07 11.24 21.75
C ILE A 186 -17.05 10.35 22.46
N ALA A 187 -17.49 9.48 23.37
CA ALA A 187 -16.60 8.54 24.07
C ALA A 187 -15.86 7.62 23.09
N ALA A 188 -16.57 7.07 22.10
CA ALA A 188 -15.96 6.27 21.04
C ALA A 188 -14.93 7.07 20.22
N ALA A 189 -15.23 8.33 19.89
CA ALA A 189 -14.27 9.21 19.21
C ALA A 189 -13.01 9.48 20.05
N VAL A 190 -13.15 9.63 21.37
CA VAL A 190 -11.99 9.82 22.28
C VAL A 190 -11.12 8.55 22.36
N ILE A 191 -11.73 7.36 22.42
CA ILE A 191 -10.98 6.08 22.38
C ILE A 191 -10.20 5.95 21.06
N LEU A 192 -10.85 6.27 19.94
CA LEU A 192 -10.21 6.28 18.63
C LEU A 192 -9.06 7.29 18.55
N LEU A 193 -9.22 8.48 19.14
CA LEU A 193 -8.16 9.48 19.23
C LEU A 193 -6.96 8.97 20.04
N ALA A 194 -7.21 8.31 21.17
CA ALA A 194 -6.15 7.68 21.95
C ALA A 194 -5.42 6.60 21.15
N GLY A 195 -6.16 5.80 20.36
CA GLY A 195 -5.59 4.86 19.40
C GLY A 195 -4.67 5.55 18.38
N ILE A 196 -5.14 6.63 17.75
CA ILE A 196 -4.33 7.44 16.81
C ILE A 196 -3.03 7.91 17.47
N MET A 197 -3.09 8.45 18.69
CA MET A 197 -1.90 8.92 19.40
C MET A 197 -0.90 7.79 19.65
N SER A 198 -1.37 6.57 19.93
CA SER A 198 -0.50 5.40 20.14
C SER A 198 0.21 4.91 18.88
N THR A 199 -0.26 5.28 17.68
CA THR A 199 0.41 4.95 16.41
C THR A 199 1.65 5.80 16.16
N GLY A 200 1.78 6.96 16.82
CA GLY A 200 2.79 7.98 16.52
C GLY A 200 2.50 8.81 15.26
N GLY A 201 1.33 8.64 14.62
CA GLY A 201 0.95 9.33 13.38
C GLY A 201 0.62 10.82 13.55
N THR A 202 1.64 11.66 13.72
CA THR A 202 1.50 13.12 13.92
C THR A 202 0.77 13.82 12.77
N ALA A 203 1.11 13.53 11.52
CA ALA A 203 0.45 14.14 10.36
C ALA A 203 -1.06 13.80 10.29
N VAL A 204 -1.44 12.56 10.63
CA VAL A 204 -2.86 12.16 10.70
C VAL A 204 -3.56 12.88 11.84
N PHE A 205 -2.90 13.02 12.99
CA PHE A 205 -3.43 13.74 14.14
C PHE A 205 -3.81 15.18 13.78
N PHE A 206 -2.88 15.97 13.23
CA PHE A 206 -3.19 17.36 12.86
C PHE A 206 -4.16 17.44 11.68
N GLY A 207 -4.03 16.54 10.70
CA GLY A 207 -4.96 16.43 9.59
C GLY A 207 -6.41 16.18 10.05
N LEU A 208 -6.61 15.35 11.07
CA LEU A 208 -7.91 15.08 11.66
C LEU A 208 -8.55 16.35 12.24
N PHE A 209 -7.82 17.16 13.01
CA PHE A 209 -8.38 18.40 13.58
C PHE A 209 -8.69 19.44 12.49
N LEU A 210 -7.86 19.55 11.45
CA LEU A 210 -8.16 20.39 10.29
C LEU A 210 -9.45 19.93 9.60
N VAL A 211 -9.57 18.64 9.31
CA VAL A 211 -10.76 18.05 8.67
C VAL A 211 -12.00 18.24 9.55
N LEU A 212 -11.91 17.97 10.86
CA LEU A 212 -13.03 18.17 11.79
C LEU A 212 -13.44 19.63 11.93
N GLY A 213 -12.49 20.57 11.88
CA GLY A 213 -12.75 22.00 11.87
C GLY A 213 -13.55 22.43 10.64
N VAL A 214 -13.07 22.09 9.45
CA VAL A 214 -13.77 22.36 8.17
C VAL A 214 -15.12 21.65 8.13
N PHE A 215 -15.17 20.38 8.54
CA PHE A 215 -16.38 19.57 8.61
C PHE A 215 -17.44 20.24 9.49
N THR A 216 -17.10 20.62 10.71
CA THR A 216 -18.05 21.23 11.66
C THR A 216 -18.50 22.61 11.18
N TRP A 217 -17.59 23.41 10.62
CA TRP A 217 -17.89 24.73 10.06
C TRP A 217 -18.90 24.65 8.89
N LEU A 218 -18.77 23.66 8.00
CA LEU A 218 -19.66 23.47 6.86
C LEU A 218 -21.00 22.82 7.22
N VAL A 219 -21.02 21.94 8.23
CA VAL A 219 -22.25 21.32 8.75
C VAL A 219 -23.14 22.34 9.45
N ARG A 220 -22.55 23.36 10.11
CA ARG A 220 -23.29 24.39 10.89
C ARG A 220 -24.28 23.76 11.87
N PRO A 221 -23.83 22.89 12.79
CA PRO A 221 -24.72 22.25 13.74
C PRO A 221 -25.39 23.29 14.66
N PRO A 222 -26.60 23.00 15.18
CA PRO A 222 -27.32 23.94 16.03
C PRO A 222 -26.60 24.17 17.36
N MET A 223 -25.81 23.18 17.80
CA MET A 223 -24.94 23.28 18.97
C MET A 223 -23.57 22.68 18.65
N PHE A 224 -22.51 23.44 18.92
CA PHE A 224 -21.12 22.96 18.82
C PHE A 224 -20.69 22.12 20.03
N LYS A 225 -21.59 21.90 21.00
CA LYS A 225 -21.31 21.22 22.27
C LYS A 225 -20.64 19.84 22.10
N PRO A 226 -21.07 18.94 21.19
CA PRO A 226 -20.39 17.64 21.03
C PRO A 226 -18.92 17.77 20.63
N VAL A 227 -18.62 18.70 19.72
CA VAL A 227 -17.25 18.97 19.25
C VAL A 227 -16.43 19.65 20.35
N GLY A 228 -17.02 20.61 21.08
CA GLY A 228 -16.36 21.24 22.22
C GLY A 228 -15.98 20.24 23.32
N ILE A 229 -16.87 19.29 23.64
CA ILE A 229 -16.59 18.21 24.61
C ILE A 229 -15.48 17.30 24.07
N PHE A 230 -15.53 16.92 22.79
CA PHE A 230 -14.48 16.10 22.18
C PHE A 230 -13.11 16.80 22.23
N ILE A 231 -13.04 18.09 21.89
CA ILE A 231 -11.79 18.87 21.96
C ILE A 231 -11.31 18.97 23.42
N GLY A 232 -12.21 19.25 24.37
CA GLY A 232 -11.86 19.28 25.80
C GLY A 232 -11.33 17.93 26.30
N ALA A 233 -11.96 16.83 25.89
CA ALA A 233 -11.51 15.47 26.20
C ALA A 233 -10.17 15.14 25.52
N ALA A 234 -9.94 15.60 24.29
CA ALA A 234 -8.68 15.45 23.59
C ALA A 234 -7.54 16.18 24.31
N LEU A 235 -7.78 17.42 24.75
CA LEU A 235 -6.81 18.20 25.53
C LEU A 235 -6.53 17.54 26.89
N MET A 236 -7.57 17.06 27.59
CA MET A 236 -7.38 16.30 28.83
C MET A 236 -6.60 15.00 28.60
N LEU A 237 -6.90 14.27 27.51
CA LEU A 237 -6.17 13.07 27.14
C LEU A 237 -4.68 13.38 26.90
N MET A 238 -4.36 14.46 26.19
CA MET A 238 -2.97 14.92 26.04
C MET A 238 -2.31 15.24 27.38
N LEU A 239 -3.00 15.94 28.28
CA LEU A 239 -2.48 16.28 29.61
C LEU A 239 -2.24 15.04 30.47
N VAL A 240 -3.15 14.06 30.45
CA VAL A 240 -3.04 12.80 31.19
C VAL A 240 -1.94 11.91 30.62
N MET A 241 -1.73 11.95 29.30
CA MET A 241 -0.66 11.19 28.65
C MET A 241 0.72 11.86 28.80
N TYR A 242 0.81 13.15 29.16
CA TYR A 242 2.06 13.89 29.31
C TYR A 242 3.04 13.32 30.36
N PRO A 243 2.59 12.88 31.56
CA PRO A 243 3.45 12.17 32.50
C PRO A 243 3.77 10.72 32.09
N SER A 244 3.05 10.12 31.13
CA SER A 244 3.35 8.77 30.66
C SER A 244 4.55 8.82 29.70
N GLN A 245 5.71 8.37 30.16
CA GLN A 245 6.96 8.36 29.38
C GLN A 245 6.87 7.60 28.05
N LEU A 246 5.81 6.82 27.83
CA LEU A 246 5.67 5.93 26.68
C LEU A 246 4.99 6.58 25.48
N SER A 247 3.94 7.40 25.65
CA SER A 247 3.09 7.82 24.52
C SER A 247 3.36 9.24 24.02
N LEU A 248 3.45 10.22 24.93
CA LEU A 248 3.75 11.59 24.55
C LEU A 248 5.23 11.77 24.19
N TYR A 249 6.16 11.06 24.82
CA TYR A 249 7.57 11.14 24.45
C TYR A 249 7.79 10.69 23.00
N HIS A 250 7.24 9.55 22.58
CA HIS A 250 7.33 9.11 21.18
C HIS A 250 6.58 10.05 20.22
N PHE A 251 5.38 10.52 20.59
CA PHE A 251 4.59 11.44 19.75
C PHE A 251 5.24 12.83 19.62
N PHE A 252 5.68 13.43 20.73
CA PHE A 252 6.35 14.73 20.76
C PHE A 252 7.80 14.66 20.31
N GLN A 253 8.53 13.55 20.46
CA GLN A 253 9.83 13.39 19.81
C GLN A 253 9.68 13.30 18.29
N SER A 254 8.68 12.57 17.80
CA SER A 254 8.39 12.54 16.37
C SER A 254 8.04 13.95 15.86
N TRP A 255 7.23 14.70 16.60
CA TRP A 255 6.88 16.09 16.29
C TRP A 255 8.07 17.05 16.41
N SER A 256 8.78 17.07 17.52
CA SER A 256 9.91 17.97 17.78
C SER A 256 11.07 17.67 16.85
N GLY A 257 11.36 16.40 16.57
CA GLY A 257 12.31 16.00 15.54
C GLY A 257 11.91 16.55 14.18
N THR A 258 10.64 16.40 13.79
CA THR A 258 10.13 16.96 12.52
C THR A 258 10.26 18.49 12.47
N VAL A 259 9.86 19.19 13.53
CA VAL A 259 9.90 20.67 13.60
C VAL A 259 11.34 21.20 13.66
N HIS A 260 12.22 20.62 14.49
CA HIS A 260 13.63 21.00 14.53
C HIS A 260 14.28 20.84 13.15
N ILE A 261 13.97 19.78 12.40
CA ILE A 261 14.47 19.60 11.04
C ILE A 261 13.96 20.70 10.10
N PHE A 262 12.66 21.00 10.13
CA PHE A 262 12.09 22.06 9.29
C PHE A 262 12.64 23.45 9.62
N VAL A 263 12.95 23.72 10.88
CA VAL A 263 13.41 25.03 11.37
C VAL A 263 14.93 25.20 11.24
N GLU A 264 15.71 24.16 11.49
CA GLU A 264 17.19 24.22 11.51
C GLU A 264 17.84 23.76 10.19
N GLY A 265 17.32 22.73 9.52
CA GLY A 265 17.96 22.11 8.34
C GLY A 265 17.43 22.57 6.98
N GLY A 266 16.29 23.26 6.94
CA GLY A 266 15.58 23.56 5.69
C GLY A 266 15.20 22.28 4.91
N LEU A 267 14.81 22.41 3.63
CA LEU A 267 14.45 21.27 2.78
C LEU A 267 15.65 20.39 2.37
N ASN A 268 16.88 20.78 2.73
CA ASN A 268 18.12 20.25 2.14
C ASN A 268 18.92 19.29 3.06
N GLU A 269 18.55 19.12 4.34
CA GLU A 269 19.23 18.17 5.23
C GLU A 269 18.50 16.83 5.39
N THR A 270 19.26 15.76 5.19
CA THR A 270 18.83 14.36 5.16
C THR A 270 18.58 13.82 6.56
N ASN A 271 17.33 13.52 6.95
CA ASN A 271 17.03 12.78 8.20
C ASN A 271 15.63 12.11 8.25
N ASN A 272 15.49 11.17 9.20
CA ASN A 272 14.60 9.99 9.22
C ASN A 272 13.07 10.17 9.34
N VAL A 273 12.52 11.38 9.43
CA VAL A 273 11.07 11.56 9.66
C VAL A 273 10.37 12.43 8.61
N SER A 274 11.06 13.45 8.08
CA SER A 274 10.56 14.35 7.03
C SER A 274 11.57 14.60 5.90
N GLY A 275 12.87 14.72 6.21
CA GLY A 275 13.94 14.90 5.23
C GLY A 275 14.12 13.74 4.26
N SER A 276 13.83 12.49 4.69
CA SER A 276 13.90 11.32 3.80
C SER A 276 12.86 11.34 2.68
N ARG A 277 11.69 11.96 2.89
CA ARG A 277 10.60 11.96 1.90
C ARG A 277 10.85 12.89 0.72
N LEU A 278 11.48 14.04 0.95
CA LEU A 278 11.80 14.98 -0.13
C LEU A 278 12.77 14.34 -1.13
N MET A 279 13.80 13.66 -0.63
CA MET A 279 14.75 12.90 -1.45
C MET A 279 14.07 11.79 -2.24
N ILE A 280 13.14 11.06 -1.59
CA ILE A 280 12.31 10.05 -2.28
C ILE A 280 11.49 10.73 -3.39
N TRP A 281 10.88 11.89 -3.14
CA TRP A 281 10.04 12.59 -4.12
C TRP A 281 10.84 13.15 -5.29
N GLU A 282 12.03 13.71 -5.05
CA GLU A 282 12.95 14.15 -6.10
C GLU A 282 13.35 12.97 -6.99
N SER A 283 13.79 11.87 -6.39
CA SER A 283 14.12 10.63 -7.10
C SER A 283 12.91 10.06 -7.86
N THR A 284 11.72 10.11 -7.25
CA THR A 284 10.45 9.69 -7.88
C THR A 284 10.10 10.55 -9.08
N PHE A 285 10.35 11.86 -9.01
CA PHE A 285 10.13 12.77 -10.12
C PHE A 285 11.09 12.51 -11.29
N GLU A 286 12.34 12.11 -11.02
CA GLU A 286 13.26 11.65 -12.07
C GLU A 286 12.72 10.42 -12.82
N ILE A 287 12.13 9.46 -12.10
CA ILE A 287 11.46 8.31 -12.72
C ILE A 287 10.29 8.80 -13.59
N PHE A 288 9.43 9.68 -13.05
CA PHE A 288 8.27 10.19 -13.78
C PHE A 288 8.67 10.85 -15.11
N LYS A 289 9.74 11.67 -15.12
CA LYS A 289 10.24 12.33 -16.34
C LYS A 289 10.62 11.35 -17.45
N ARG A 290 11.03 10.12 -17.10
CA ARG A 290 11.37 9.08 -18.08
C ARG A 290 10.17 8.21 -18.50
N HIS A 291 9.06 8.29 -17.76
CA HIS A 291 7.88 7.42 -17.95
C HIS A 291 6.56 8.21 -18.03
N VAL A 292 6.58 9.43 -18.58
CA VAL A 292 5.42 10.36 -18.60
C VAL A 292 4.17 9.80 -19.31
N GLY A 293 4.36 8.91 -20.29
CA GLY A 293 3.27 8.36 -21.11
C GLY A 293 2.30 7.49 -20.30
N THR A 294 2.60 6.19 -20.20
CA THR A 294 1.77 5.19 -19.52
C THR A 294 2.30 4.80 -18.13
N GLY A 295 3.40 5.43 -17.70
CA GLY A 295 4.11 5.06 -16.48
C GLY A 295 4.94 3.78 -16.64
N THR A 296 5.44 3.28 -15.52
CA THR A 296 6.24 2.05 -15.43
C THR A 296 5.39 0.77 -15.32
N GLY A 297 4.09 0.90 -15.04
CA GLY A 297 3.18 -0.17 -14.64
C GLY A 297 2.73 -0.01 -13.18
N ILE A 298 1.43 -0.09 -12.90
CA ILE A 298 0.90 -0.07 -11.51
C ILE A 298 1.64 -1.08 -10.62
N GLY A 299 2.10 -0.66 -9.44
CA GLY A 299 2.83 -1.48 -8.48
C GLY A 299 4.30 -1.75 -8.77
N THR A 300 4.91 -1.09 -9.77
CA THR A 300 6.30 -1.39 -10.17
C THR A 300 7.33 -0.39 -9.63
N PHE A 301 6.92 0.64 -8.88
CA PHE A 301 7.81 1.71 -8.39
C PHE A 301 9.14 1.18 -7.81
N PHE A 302 9.08 0.15 -6.96
CA PHE A 302 10.25 -0.40 -6.26
C PHE A 302 11.31 -1.04 -7.19
N LEU A 303 10.97 -1.32 -8.45
CA LEU A 303 11.91 -1.86 -9.45
C LEU A 303 12.67 -0.75 -10.19
N TYR A 304 12.15 0.47 -10.17
CA TYR A 304 12.75 1.63 -10.84
C TYR A 304 13.46 2.55 -9.86
N TYR A 305 12.93 2.66 -8.63
CA TYR A 305 13.48 3.51 -7.59
C TYR A 305 14.98 3.34 -7.33
N PRO A 306 15.55 2.11 -7.26
CA PRO A 306 16.98 1.93 -6.96
C PRO A 306 17.95 2.65 -7.89
N GLU A 307 17.60 2.86 -9.17
CA GLU A 307 18.43 3.56 -10.15
C GLU A 307 18.64 5.04 -9.77
N PHE A 308 17.59 5.66 -9.23
CA PHE A 308 17.54 7.10 -8.91
C PHE A 308 17.76 7.40 -7.44
N ARG A 309 17.77 6.36 -6.61
CA ARG A 309 17.72 6.48 -5.16
C ARG A 309 18.96 7.17 -4.59
N ASP A 310 18.77 8.25 -3.86
CA ASP A 310 19.85 8.97 -3.20
C ASP A 310 20.60 8.11 -2.17
N PHE A 311 21.94 8.21 -2.12
CA PHE A 311 22.80 7.43 -1.23
C PHE A 311 22.47 7.60 0.27
N ASN A 312 21.89 8.73 0.65
CA ASN A 312 21.50 9.03 2.03
C ASN A 312 20.06 8.59 2.36
N ASP A 313 19.30 8.06 1.40
CA ASP A 313 17.99 7.48 1.66
C ASP A 313 18.12 6.09 2.32
N ASN A 314 17.66 5.97 3.56
CA ASN A 314 17.67 4.74 4.35
C ASN A 314 16.30 4.04 4.46
N SER A 315 15.31 4.45 3.66
CA SER A 315 14.00 3.80 3.60
C SER A 315 14.09 2.36 3.07
N ALA A 316 12.98 1.63 3.07
CA ALA A 316 12.94 0.35 2.39
C ALA A 316 12.94 0.49 0.85
N GLY A 317 12.63 1.68 0.32
CA GLY A 317 12.58 1.95 -1.12
C GLY A 317 11.39 1.30 -1.86
N PHE A 318 10.34 0.88 -1.15
CA PHE A 318 9.19 0.20 -1.74
C PHE A 318 8.07 1.15 -2.22
N MET A 319 7.97 2.35 -1.66
CA MET A 319 6.87 3.29 -1.90
C MET A 319 7.39 4.72 -1.97
N ALA A 320 6.72 5.58 -2.73
CA ALA A 320 7.09 7.00 -2.83
C ALA A 320 6.65 7.82 -1.60
N HIS A 321 5.82 7.23 -0.72
CA HIS A 321 5.16 7.93 0.39
C HIS A 321 4.41 9.21 -0.06
N ASN A 322 3.85 9.17 -1.26
CA ASN A 322 2.97 10.16 -1.83
C ASN A 322 2.21 9.46 -2.96
N ASP A 323 0.96 9.10 -2.72
CA ASP A 323 0.14 8.35 -3.68
C ASP A 323 0.00 9.09 -5.01
N LEU A 324 -0.03 10.43 -5.02
CA LEU A 324 -0.16 11.19 -6.26
C LEU A 324 1.09 11.05 -7.14
N LEU A 325 2.29 11.16 -6.54
CA LEU A 325 3.55 10.92 -7.24
C LEU A 325 3.71 9.45 -7.63
N GLN A 326 3.30 8.52 -6.77
CA GLN A 326 3.38 7.10 -7.06
C GLN A 326 2.46 6.72 -8.24
N ILE A 327 1.22 7.19 -8.23
CA ILE A 327 0.29 7.04 -9.36
C ILE A 327 0.87 7.68 -10.63
N ALA A 328 1.51 8.86 -10.53
CA ALA A 328 2.14 9.52 -11.67
C ALA A 328 3.24 8.67 -12.30
N VAL A 329 4.14 8.11 -11.50
CA VAL A 329 5.22 7.22 -11.99
C VAL A 329 4.66 5.94 -12.58
N GLU A 330 3.68 5.33 -11.92
CA GLU A 330 3.23 4.00 -12.30
C GLU A 330 2.21 3.99 -13.44
N THR A 331 1.41 5.05 -13.59
CA THR A 331 0.33 5.13 -14.59
C THR A 331 0.50 6.26 -15.60
N GLY A 332 1.60 7.01 -15.50
CA GLY A 332 1.90 8.14 -16.37
C GLY A 332 1.04 9.35 -16.05
N PHE A 333 1.07 10.34 -16.93
CA PHE A 333 0.45 11.66 -16.69
C PHE A 333 -1.09 11.59 -16.54
N MET A 334 -1.76 10.62 -17.16
CA MET A 334 -3.23 10.52 -17.10
C MET A 334 -3.77 10.11 -15.72
N GLY A 335 -3.07 9.24 -14.99
CA GLY A 335 -3.50 8.81 -13.66
C GLY A 335 -3.66 9.94 -12.65
N PRO A 336 -2.62 10.77 -12.38
CA PRO A 336 -2.71 11.87 -11.43
C PRO A 336 -3.70 12.95 -11.90
N VAL A 337 -3.80 13.20 -13.22
CA VAL A 337 -4.82 14.12 -13.76
C VAL A 337 -6.23 13.64 -13.43
N LEU A 338 -6.55 12.37 -13.68
CA LEU A 338 -7.86 11.80 -13.35
C LEU A 338 -8.12 11.80 -11.83
N ALA A 339 -7.11 11.50 -11.02
CA ALA A 339 -7.21 11.60 -9.56
C ALA A 339 -7.54 13.04 -9.11
N LEU A 340 -6.87 14.05 -9.66
CA LEU A 340 -7.15 15.47 -9.40
C LEU A 340 -8.54 15.88 -9.90
N CYS A 341 -8.98 15.38 -11.06
CA CYS A 341 -10.34 15.60 -11.55
C CYS A 341 -11.39 15.01 -10.61
N ILE A 342 -11.17 13.83 -10.04
CA ILE A 342 -12.07 13.23 -9.04
C ILE A 342 -12.14 14.12 -7.79
N ILE A 343 -10.98 14.53 -7.26
CA ILE A 343 -10.91 15.41 -6.07
C ILE A 343 -11.63 16.73 -6.35
N GLY A 344 -11.36 17.37 -7.48
CA GLY A 344 -11.99 18.62 -7.90
C GLY A 344 -13.51 18.49 -8.08
N TYR A 345 -13.96 17.42 -8.74
CA TYR A 345 -15.38 17.13 -8.95
C TYR A 345 -16.13 16.92 -7.63
N VAL A 346 -15.57 16.10 -6.73
CA VAL A 346 -16.15 15.82 -5.42
C VAL A 346 -16.19 17.07 -4.54
N SER A 347 -15.13 17.88 -4.57
CA SER A 347 -15.06 19.15 -3.82
C SER A 347 -16.09 20.17 -4.32
N TYR A 348 -16.17 20.36 -5.63
CA TYR A 348 -17.14 21.26 -6.25
C TYR A 348 -18.59 20.79 -6.03
N GLY A 349 -18.85 19.50 -6.25
CA GLY A 349 -20.18 18.91 -6.02
C GLY A 349 -20.62 19.05 -4.57
N THR A 350 -19.70 18.87 -3.61
CA THR A 350 -19.98 19.06 -2.17
C THR A 350 -20.46 20.49 -1.90
N PHE A 351 -19.75 21.48 -2.43
CA PHE A 351 -20.15 22.89 -2.29
C PHE A 351 -21.54 23.17 -2.85
N VAL A 352 -21.85 22.64 -4.05
CA VAL A 352 -23.18 22.79 -4.67
C VAL A 352 -24.27 22.13 -3.83
N MET A 353 -24.02 20.93 -3.32
CA MET A 353 -24.98 20.17 -2.52
C MET A 353 -25.24 20.85 -1.16
N LEU A 354 -24.21 21.37 -0.50
CA LEU A 354 -24.35 22.11 0.76
C LEU A 354 -25.13 23.42 0.64
N ARG A 355 -25.09 24.07 -0.53
CA ARG A 355 -25.93 25.26 -0.81
C ARG A 355 -27.41 24.90 -0.91
N ARG A 356 -27.74 23.65 -1.25
CA ARG A 356 -29.11 23.14 -1.35
C ARG A 356 -29.58 22.46 -0.06
N SER A 357 -28.65 22.06 0.83
CA SER A 357 -28.98 21.45 2.11
C SER A 357 -29.65 22.44 3.06
N VAL A 358 -30.88 22.12 3.45
CA VAL A 358 -31.69 22.93 4.37
C VAL A 358 -31.44 22.49 5.82
N THR A 359 -31.45 21.18 6.07
CA THR A 359 -31.29 20.65 7.43
C THR A 359 -29.84 20.26 7.71
N VAL A 360 -29.53 20.14 9.01
CA VAL A 360 -28.22 19.64 9.48
C VAL A 360 -28.01 18.19 9.05
N ASP A 361 -29.07 17.38 9.00
CA ASP A 361 -28.96 16.00 8.55
C ASP A 361 -28.65 15.91 7.04
N ASP A 362 -29.23 16.79 6.22
CA ASP A 362 -28.87 16.89 4.79
C ASP A 362 -27.39 17.24 4.62
N ARG A 363 -26.87 18.17 5.44
CA ARG A 363 -25.44 18.53 5.43
C ARG A 363 -24.57 17.36 5.87
N LEU A 364 -24.95 16.64 6.93
CA LEU A 364 -24.21 15.50 7.45
C LEU A 364 -24.15 14.33 6.45
N LYS A 365 -25.24 14.06 5.72
CA LYS A 365 -25.26 13.04 4.66
C LYS A 365 -24.21 13.29 3.57
N VAL A 366 -23.91 14.55 3.28
CA VAL A 366 -22.86 14.95 2.30
C VAL A 366 -21.49 15.01 2.97
N MET A 367 -21.41 15.62 4.15
CA MET A 367 -20.13 15.96 4.78
C MET A 367 -19.44 14.77 5.42
N ILE A 368 -20.16 13.77 5.93
CA ILE A 368 -19.53 12.58 6.53
C ILE A 368 -18.67 11.84 5.48
N PRO A 369 -19.21 11.42 4.32
CA PRO A 369 -18.38 10.76 3.32
C PRO A 369 -17.33 11.69 2.71
N PHE A 370 -17.62 12.98 2.51
CA PHE A 370 -16.65 13.95 2.01
C PHE A 370 -15.45 14.13 2.96
N ALA A 371 -15.69 14.26 4.26
CA ALA A 371 -14.63 14.43 5.26
C ALA A 371 -13.79 13.15 5.42
N ALA A 372 -14.43 11.97 5.40
CA ALA A 372 -13.71 10.71 5.46
C ALA A 372 -12.83 10.50 4.20
N PHE A 373 -13.35 10.80 3.01
CA PHE A 373 -12.58 10.80 1.76
C PHE A 373 -11.42 11.80 1.80
N GLY A 374 -11.71 13.05 2.20
CA GLY A 374 -10.70 14.12 2.29
C GLY A 374 -9.58 13.80 3.28
N LEU A 375 -9.89 13.11 4.38
CA LEU A 375 -8.90 12.64 5.35
C LEU A 375 -7.96 11.60 4.74
N ILE A 376 -8.50 10.59 4.05
CA ILE A 376 -7.69 9.54 3.40
C ILE A 376 -6.78 10.17 2.34
N ILE A 377 -7.37 10.92 1.40
CA ILE A 377 -6.63 11.51 0.27
C ILE A 377 -5.68 12.62 0.74
N GLY A 378 -6.04 13.40 1.75
CA GLY A 378 -5.16 14.40 2.33
C GLY A 378 -3.90 13.78 2.94
N HIS A 379 -4.04 12.66 3.66
CA HIS A 379 -2.88 11.95 4.19
C HIS A 379 -2.10 11.19 3.12
N SER A 380 -2.75 10.78 2.03
CA SER A 380 -2.09 10.17 0.85
C SER A 380 -1.09 11.08 0.13
N LEU A 381 -1.07 12.38 0.42
CA LEU A 381 -0.03 13.28 -0.10
C LEU A 381 1.33 13.09 0.61
N VAL A 382 1.34 12.43 1.77
CA VAL A 382 2.54 12.18 2.58
C VAL A 382 2.67 10.71 3.01
N ASN A 383 1.84 9.83 2.46
CA ASN A 383 1.88 8.40 2.68
C ASN A 383 1.28 7.62 1.49
N PHE A 384 1.23 6.29 1.57
CA PHE A 384 0.81 5.38 0.49
C PHE A 384 -0.54 4.69 0.79
N ASN A 385 -1.57 5.42 1.25
CA ASN A 385 -2.84 4.80 1.66
C ASN A 385 -3.59 4.15 0.48
N MET A 386 -3.30 4.52 -0.77
CA MET A 386 -3.88 3.86 -1.95
C MET A 386 -3.21 2.51 -2.29
N TYR A 387 -2.19 2.11 -1.52
CA TYR A 387 -1.55 0.79 -1.59
C TYR A 387 -1.83 -0.07 -0.34
N VAL A 388 -2.92 0.25 0.36
CA VAL A 388 -3.41 -0.49 1.53
C VAL A 388 -4.86 -0.93 1.27
N LEU A 389 -5.13 -2.22 1.46
CA LEU A 389 -6.39 -2.85 1.04
C LEU A 389 -7.64 -2.26 1.74
N PRO A 390 -7.69 -2.13 3.09
CA PRO A 390 -8.85 -1.54 3.76
C PRO A 390 -9.08 -0.07 3.39
N THR A 391 -8.04 0.72 3.14
CA THR A 391 -8.17 2.13 2.74
C THR A 391 -8.68 2.28 1.31
N LEU A 392 -8.32 1.38 0.38
CA LEU A 392 -8.95 1.31 -0.95
C LEU A 392 -10.46 1.03 -0.85
N MET A 393 -10.85 0.07 0.00
CA MET A 393 -12.26 -0.22 0.27
C MET A 393 -13.00 0.97 0.88
N LEU A 394 -12.41 1.63 1.88
CA LEU A 394 -12.96 2.83 2.52
C LEU A 394 -13.11 3.99 1.51
N THR A 395 -12.13 4.21 0.66
CA THR A 395 -12.19 5.25 -0.38
C THR A 395 -13.34 4.99 -1.34
N GLY A 396 -13.51 3.74 -1.79
CA GLY A 396 -14.62 3.33 -2.65
C GLY A 396 -16.00 3.53 -2.01
N ILE A 397 -16.17 3.13 -0.75
CA ILE A 397 -17.47 3.23 -0.07
C ILE A 397 -17.84 4.69 0.23
N PHE A 398 -16.88 5.54 0.62
CA PHE A 398 -17.16 6.95 0.89
C PHE A 398 -17.46 7.73 -0.40
N LEU A 399 -16.75 7.45 -1.49
CA LEU A 399 -17.10 8.02 -2.78
C LEU A 399 -18.46 7.54 -3.28
N ALA A 400 -18.83 6.27 -3.08
CA ALA A 400 -20.17 5.78 -3.42
C ALA A 400 -21.26 6.44 -2.56
N ALA A 401 -21.01 6.61 -1.25
CA ALA A 401 -21.95 7.28 -0.35
C ALA A 401 -22.13 8.76 -0.66
N TRP A 402 -21.04 9.44 -1.01
CA TRP A 402 -21.10 10.81 -1.53
C TRP A 402 -21.87 10.86 -2.86
N ASN A 403 -21.57 9.93 -3.77
CA ASN A 403 -22.23 9.86 -5.08
C ASN A 403 -23.75 9.69 -4.97
N ALA A 404 -24.21 8.87 -4.02
CA ALA A 404 -25.62 8.65 -3.73
C ALA A 404 -26.39 9.92 -3.29
N GLN A 405 -25.67 10.96 -2.85
CA GLN A 405 -26.26 12.26 -2.53
C GLN A 405 -26.24 13.22 -3.75
N SER A 406 -25.41 12.96 -4.75
CA SER A 406 -25.40 13.74 -6.00
C SER A 406 -26.51 13.23 -6.90
N LEU A 407 -27.31 14.14 -7.51
CA LEU A 407 -28.51 13.79 -8.30
C LEU A 407 -28.16 12.79 -9.41
N PRO A 408 -28.37 11.48 -9.22
CA PRO A 408 -27.84 10.49 -10.14
C PRO A 408 -28.80 10.32 -11.32
N ARG A 409 -28.25 10.05 -12.50
CA ARG A 409 -29.07 9.57 -13.61
C ARG A 409 -29.21 8.08 -13.46
N GLU A 410 -30.45 7.61 -13.38
CA GLU A 410 -30.73 6.17 -13.36
C GLU A 410 -30.58 5.61 -14.76
N MET A 411 -29.63 4.69 -14.93
CA MET A 411 -29.46 3.92 -16.15
C MET A 411 -30.01 2.52 -15.92
N LYS A 412 -31.04 2.14 -16.68
CA LYS A 412 -31.51 0.76 -16.71
C LYS A 412 -30.56 -0.09 -17.55
N MET A 413 -30.13 -1.21 -17.00
CA MET A 413 -29.26 -2.15 -17.71
C MET A 413 -30.06 -2.87 -18.80
N ALA A 414 -29.63 -2.72 -20.05
CA ALA A 414 -30.26 -3.36 -21.22
C ALA A 414 -29.96 -4.87 -21.28
N GLY A 415 -30.81 -5.62 -22.01
CA GLY A 415 -30.66 -7.05 -22.25
C GLY A 415 -31.50 -7.94 -21.34
N THR A 416 -31.72 -9.19 -21.77
CA THR A 416 -32.45 -10.17 -20.95
C THR A 416 -31.63 -10.56 -19.72
N LYS A 417 -32.31 -10.99 -18.65
CA LYS A 417 -31.65 -11.48 -17.44
C LYS A 417 -30.59 -12.54 -17.76
N THR A 418 -30.93 -13.52 -18.60
CA THR A 418 -30.04 -14.62 -18.98
C THR A 418 -28.78 -14.11 -19.68
N VAL A 419 -28.92 -13.16 -20.63
CA VAL A 419 -27.77 -12.58 -21.34
C VAL A 419 -26.86 -11.83 -20.36
N ARG A 420 -27.43 -11.06 -19.43
CA ARG A 420 -26.66 -10.33 -18.42
C ARG A 420 -25.93 -11.25 -17.45
N GLU A 421 -26.58 -12.30 -16.98
CA GLU A 421 -25.96 -13.31 -16.12
C GLU A 421 -24.81 -14.01 -16.85
N ALA A 422 -24.99 -14.36 -18.13
CA ALA A 422 -23.93 -14.94 -18.94
C ALA A 422 -22.73 -13.98 -19.11
N VAL A 423 -22.98 -12.71 -19.48
CA VAL A 423 -21.90 -11.71 -19.61
C VAL A 423 -21.17 -11.50 -18.29
N CYS A 424 -21.90 -11.35 -17.17
CA CYS A 424 -21.28 -11.17 -15.85
C CYS A 424 -20.45 -12.39 -15.45
N PHE A 425 -20.96 -13.59 -15.70
CA PHE A 425 -20.23 -14.83 -15.45
C PHE A 425 -18.95 -14.91 -16.29
N THR A 426 -19.03 -14.60 -17.58
CA THR A 426 -17.86 -14.58 -18.46
C THR A 426 -16.81 -13.57 -18.01
N VAL A 427 -17.20 -12.33 -17.72
CA VAL A 427 -16.29 -11.29 -17.21
C VAL A 427 -15.65 -11.71 -15.89
N LEU A 428 -16.45 -12.29 -14.99
CA LEU A 428 -15.95 -12.78 -13.71
C LEU A 428 -14.94 -13.91 -13.89
N MET A 429 -15.19 -14.88 -14.77
CA MET A 429 -14.23 -15.96 -15.01
C MET A 429 -12.96 -15.45 -15.69
N LEU A 430 -13.07 -14.53 -16.64
CA LEU A 430 -11.93 -13.89 -17.29
C LEU A 430 -11.08 -13.07 -16.32
N ALA A 431 -11.66 -12.49 -15.26
CA ALA A 431 -10.93 -11.78 -14.22
C ALA A 431 -10.35 -12.73 -13.15
N CYS A 432 -11.13 -13.70 -12.69
CA CYS A 432 -10.76 -14.59 -11.58
C CYS A 432 -9.66 -15.58 -11.96
N VAL A 433 -9.61 -16.08 -13.20
CA VAL A 433 -8.56 -17.02 -13.63
C VAL A 433 -7.15 -16.40 -13.53
N PRO A 434 -6.85 -15.26 -14.19
CA PRO A 434 -5.54 -14.62 -14.08
C PRO A 434 -5.25 -14.10 -12.66
N LEU A 435 -6.28 -13.64 -11.93
CA LEU A 435 -6.17 -13.26 -10.52
C LEU A 435 -5.60 -14.43 -9.69
N TRP A 436 -6.31 -15.56 -9.66
CA TRP A 436 -5.88 -16.72 -8.87
C TRP A 436 -4.57 -17.31 -9.37
N GLY A 437 -4.28 -17.27 -10.68
CA GLY A 437 -2.98 -17.64 -11.22
C GLY A 437 -1.83 -16.82 -10.61
N CYS A 438 -1.94 -15.49 -10.61
CA CYS A 438 -0.94 -14.61 -10.02
C CYS A 438 -0.76 -14.86 -8.52
N TYR A 439 -1.86 -14.89 -7.77
CA TYR A 439 -1.80 -14.95 -6.31
C TYR A 439 -1.44 -16.34 -5.77
N LEU A 440 -1.84 -17.44 -6.42
CA LEU A 440 -1.37 -18.79 -6.07
C LEU A 440 0.11 -18.95 -6.42
N SER A 441 0.53 -18.40 -7.56
CA SER A 441 1.95 -18.41 -7.93
C SER A 441 2.80 -17.71 -6.86
N GLU A 442 2.39 -16.51 -6.42
CA GLU A 442 3.07 -15.79 -5.33
C GLU A 442 3.06 -16.55 -4.00
N TYR A 443 1.93 -17.19 -3.66
CA TYR A 443 1.85 -18.02 -2.46
C TYR A 443 2.87 -19.17 -2.49
N TYR A 444 2.95 -19.93 -3.59
CA TYR A 444 3.88 -21.04 -3.71
C TYR A 444 5.34 -20.58 -3.77
N THR A 445 5.64 -19.42 -4.38
CA THR A 445 6.98 -18.82 -4.35
C THR A 445 7.42 -18.48 -2.92
N SER A 446 6.54 -17.88 -2.11
CA SER A 446 6.84 -17.60 -0.71
C SER A 446 7.06 -18.91 0.06
N ARG A 447 6.19 -19.91 -0.14
CA ARG A 447 6.30 -21.22 0.53
C ARG A 447 7.57 -21.98 0.14
N ALA A 448 8.03 -21.85 -1.10
CA ALA A 448 9.30 -22.40 -1.54
C ALA A 448 10.47 -21.78 -0.74
N THR A 449 10.44 -20.46 -0.55
CA THR A 449 11.44 -19.73 0.24
C THR A 449 11.49 -20.25 1.68
N ASP A 450 10.33 -20.44 2.30
CA ASP A 450 10.22 -21.00 3.66
C ASP A 450 10.76 -22.44 3.71
N ALA A 451 10.39 -23.27 2.73
CA ALA A 451 10.90 -24.64 2.63
C ALA A 451 12.42 -24.70 2.49
N LEU A 452 13.02 -23.79 1.71
CA LEU A 452 14.47 -23.72 1.57
C LEU A 452 15.13 -23.25 2.88
N ALA A 453 14.55 -22.27 3.58
CA ALA A 453 15.04 -21.80 4.87
C ALA A 453 15.01 -22.91 5.95
N GLU A 454 14.06 -23.84 5.85
CA GLU A 454 13.95 -25.03 6.69
C GLU A 454 14.83 -26.21 6.20
N GLY A 455 15.59 -26.05 5.11
CA GLY A 455 16.44 -27.10 4.53
C GLY A 455 15.69 -28.17 3.73
N ARG A 456 14.40 -27.99 3.44
CA ARG A 456 13.55 -28.92 2.67
C ARG A 456 13.68 -28.70 1.16
N ILE A 457 14.79 -29.17 0.57
CA ILE A 457 15.12 -28.99 -0.86
C ILE A 457 14.02 -29.51 -1.80
N GLN A 458 13.47 -30.71 -1.54
CA GLN A 458 12.39 -31.25 -2.38
C GLN A 458 11.14 -30.38 -2.30
N GLY A 459 10.80 -29.89 -1.10
CA GLY A 459 9.67 -28.97 -0.90
C GLY A 459 9.86 -27.66 -1.65
N PHE A 460 11.07 -27.10 -1.63
CA PHE A 460 11.43 -25.92 -2.41
C PHE A 460 11.21 -26.13 -3.92
N SER A 461 11.72 -27.24 -4.47
CA SER A 461 11.57 -27.58 -5.89
C SER A 461 10.10 -27.80 -6.30
N ASP A 462 9.35 -28.57 -5.50
CA ASP A 462 7.93 -28.85 -5.77
C ASP A 462 7.09 -27.57 -5.75
N ASP A 463 7.38 -26.66 -4.83
CA ASP A 463 6.67 -25.40 -4.68
C ASP A 463 7.01 -24.41 -5.79
N LEU A 464 8.27 -24.31 -6.20
CA LEU A 464 8.63 -23.51 -7.37
C LEU A 464 7.98 -24.02 -8.66
N ASN A 465 7.92 -25.34 -8.86
CA ASN A 465 7.25 -25.93 -10.02
C ASN A 465 5.72 -25.70 -9.99
N ARG A 466 5.11 -25.58 -8.81
CA ARG A 466 3.71 -25.16 -8.67
C ARG A 466 3.56 -23.67 -8.96
N ALA A 467 4.46 -22.84 -8.45
CA ALA A 467 4.47 -21.40 -8.69
C ALA A 467 4.57 -21.09 -10.19
N ASP A 468 5.49 -21.74 -10.91
CA ASP A 468 5.68 -21.56 -12.35
C ASP A 468 4.43 -21.96 -13.14
N ARG A 469 3.79 -23.08 -12.79
CA ARG A 469 2.55 -23.54 -13.43
C ARG A 469 1.38 -22.59 -13.18
N TRP A 470 1.13 -22.20 -11.94
CA TRP A 470 0.04 -21.27 -11.62
C TRP A 470 0.26 -19.88 -12.23
N GLY A 471 1.51 -19.44 -12.30
CA GLY A 471 1.88 -18.17 -12.93
C GLY A 471 1.96 -18.24 -14.46
N ALA A 472 1.63 -19.38 -15.09
CA ALA A 472 1.79 -19.60 -16.53
C ALA A 472 3.20 -19.22 -17.05
N GLY A 473 4.21 -19.48 -16.23
CA GLY A 473 5.59 -19.15 -16.51
C GLY A 473 5.98 -17.68 -16.41
N GLN A 474 5.11 -16.82 -15.89
CA GLN A 474 5.30 -15.36 -15.83
C GLN A 474 5.81 -14.86 -14.47
N ASN A 475 5.86 -15.71 -13.44
CA ASN A 475 6.32 -15.29 -12.12
C ASN A 475 7.85 -15.16 -12.08
N SER A 476 8.31 -13.93 -12.25
CA SER A 476 9.73 -13.56 -12.18
C SER A 476 10.42 -14.02 -10.90
N ARG A 477 9.82 -13.76 -9.73
CA ARG A 477 10.38 -14.14 -8.43
C ARG A 477 10.63 -15.65 -8.32
N ALA A 478 9.75 -16.49 -8.87
CA ALA A 478 9.93 -17.95 -8.88
C ALA A 478 11.13 -18.36 -9.75
N VAL A 479 11.25 -17.78 -10.94
CA VAL A 479 12.34 -18.10 -11.89
C VAL A 479 13.69 -17.62 -11.36
N LEU A 480 13.76 -16.42 -10.77
CA LEU A 480 14.97 -15.93 -10.11
C LEU A 480 15.43 -16.84 -8.95
N GLN A 481 14.49 -17.36 -8.15
CA GLN A 481 14.82 -18.30 -7.08
C GLN A 481 15.39 -19.61 -7.63
N ALA A 482 14.81 -20.15 -8.70
CA ALA A 482 15.34 -21.33 -9.38
C ALA A 482 16.75 -21.06 -9.95
N ALA A 483 16.98 -19.88 -10.54
CA ALA A 483 18.26 -19.49 -11.10
C ALA A 483 19.35 -19.41 -10.01
N LYS A 484 19.04 -18.76 -8.89
CA LYS A 484 19.95 -18.65 -7.73
C LYS A 484 20.27 -20.01 -7.13
N PHE A 485 19.28 -20.89 -7.02
CA PHE A 485 19.51 -22.25 -6.52
C PHE A 485 20.39 -23.07 -7.47
N ALA A 486 20.18 -22.97 -8.78
CA ALA A 486 21.02 -23.62 -9.78
C ALA A 486 22.48 -23.12 -9.70
N SER A 487 22.69 -21.80 -9.58
CA SER A 487 24.03 -21.22 -9.40
C SER A 487 24.68 -21.66 -8.09
N ALA A 488 23.94 -21.65 -6.97
CA ALA A 488 24.43 -22.09 -5.67
C ALA A 488 24.76 -23.59 -5.60
N THR A 489 24.27 -24.39 -6.55
CA THR A 489 24.55 -25.83 -6.66
C THR A 489 25.48 -26.16 -7.83
N GLU A 490 26.24 -25.16 -8.33
CA GLU A 490 27.25 -25.31 -9.39
C GLU A 490 26.69 -25.80 -10.73
N HIS A 491 25.41 -25.53 -11.01
CA HIS A 491 24.77 -25.80 -12.30
C HIS A 491 24.68 -24.52 -13.16
N ASP A 492 25.82 -23.94 -13.51
CA ASP A 492 25.92 -22.62 -14.13
C ASP A 492 25.20 -22.51 -15.47
N ASP A 493 25.30 -23.51 -16.35
CA ASP A 493 24.57 -23.52 -17.63
C ASP A 493 23.05 -23.40 -17.42
N ARG A 494 22.52 -24.13 -16.43
CA ARG A 494 21.10 -24.08 -16.08
C ARG A 494 20.74 -22.73 -15.44
N ALA A 495 21.62 -22.19 -14.61
CA ALA A 495 21.43 -20.88 -14.00
C ALA A 495 21.35 -19.79 -15.08
N LEU A 496 22.26 -19.79 -16.06
CA LEU A 496 22.27 -18.83 -17.17
C LEU A 496 20.99 -18.88 -18.01
N VAL A 497 20.49 -20.07 -18.36
CA VAL A 497 19.22 -20.24 -19.07
C VAL A 497 18.05 -19.66 -18.27
N LEU A 498 18.02 -19.88 -16.96
CA LEU A 498 16.98 -19.33 -16.09
C LEU A 498 17.11 -17.81 -15.92
N LEU A 499 18.33 -17.26 -15.86
CA LEU A 499 18.58 -15.82 -15.81
C LEU A 499 18.17 -15.12 -17.10
N ASP A 500 18.37 -15.75 -18.26
CA ASP A 500 17.90 -15.22 -19.56
C ASP A 500 16.38 -15.22 -19.65
N ARG A 501 15.74 -16.28 -19.18
CA ARG A 501 14.28 -16.32 -19.03
C ARG A 501 13.80 -15.21 -18.09
N GLU A 502 14.48 -15.04 -16.96
CA GLU A 502 14.12 -14.04 -15.96
C GLU A 502 14.26 -12.61 -16.49
N GLN A 503 15.30 -12.33 -17.26
CA GLN A 503 15.48 -11.03 -17.92
C GLN A 503 14.32 -10.68 -18.85
N ASN A 504 13.73 -11.68 -19.53
CA ASN A 504 12.56 -11.46 -20.39
C ASN A 504 11.28 -11.20 -19.59
N LEU A 505 11.17 -11.73 -18.37
CA LEU A 505 10.00 -11.55 -17.50
C LEU A 505 10.07 -10.26 -16.68
N ASN A 506 11.27 -9.91 -16.23
CA ASN A 506 11.53 -8.74 -15.40
C ASN A 506 12.95 -8.21 -15.66
N PRO A 507 13.16 -7.41 -16.71
CA PRO A 507 14.48 -6.89 -17.05
C PRO A 507 15.04 -5.90 -16.01
N ARG A 508 14.22 -5.50 -15.03
CA ARG A 508 14.53 -4.51 -13.98
C ARG A 508 15.10 -5.11 -12.70
N LEU A 509 15.26 -6.44 -12.60
CA LEU A 509 15.86 -7.07 -11.42
C LEU A 509 17.39 -7.06 -11.48
N VAL A 510 17.98 -6.28 -10.58
CA VAL A 510 19.43 -6.15 -10.39
C VAL A 510 20.12 -7.50 -10.14
N GLN A 511 19.44 -8.40 -9.43
CA GLN A 511 19.99 -9.70 -9.06
C GLN A 511 20.30 -10.58 -10.27
N ILE A 512 19.59 -10.41 -11.39
CA ILE A 512 19.86 -11.16 -12.63
C ILE A 512 21.30 -10.91 -13.06
N TYR A 513 21.63 -9.62 -13.19
CA TYR A 513 22.91 -9.14 -13.67
C TYR A 513 24.04 -9.45 -12.68
N VAL A 514 23.77 -9.38 -11.36
CA VAL A 514 24.75 -9.75 -10.34
C VAL A 514 25.08 -11.25 -10.39
N GLU A 515 24.09 -12.14 -10.45
CA GLU A 515 24.37 -13.58 -10.49
C GLU A 515 25.03 -13.97 -11.82
N ARG A 516 24.58 -13.39 -12.95
CA ARG A 516 25.22 -13.62 -14.25
C ARG A 516 26.67 -13.14 -14.26
N ALA A 517 26.94 -11.99 -13.65
CA ALA A 517 28.29 -11.45 -13.51
C ALA A 517 29.19 -12.34 -12.65
N ARG A 518 28.67 -12.99 -11.60
CA ARG A 518 29.43 -13.96 -10.79
C ARG A 518 29.84 -15.19 -11.60
N ILE A 519 28.91 -15.73 -12.40
CA ILE A 519 29.18 -16.89 -13.25
C ILE A 519 30.22 -16.53 -14.32
N TRP A 520 29.99 -15.46 -15.09
CA TRP A 520 30.95 -15.06 -16.13
C TRP A 520 32.28 -14.56 -15.55
N GLY A 521 32.27 -13.88 -14.40
CA GLY A 521 33.48 -13.32 -13.80
C GLY A 521 34.58 -14.35 -13.52
N ILE A 522 34.22 -15.63 -13.39
CA ILE A 522 35.17 -16.74 -13.22
C ILE A 522 35.87 -17.09 -14.54
N HIS A 523 35.14 -17.16 -15.64
CA HIS A 523 35.62 -17.68 -16.93
C HIS A 523 35.99 -16.58 -17.93
N ASP A 524 35.28 -15.47 -17.91
CA ASP A 524 35.44 -14.27 -18.75
C ASP A 524 35.19 -13.02 -17.89
N PRO A 525 36.23 -12.53 -17.18
CA PRO A 525 36.12 -11.36 -16.30
C PRO A 525 35.62 -10.10 -17.00
N ALA A 526 35.91 -9.93 -18.29
CA ALA A 526 35.45 -8.76 -19.05
C ALA A 526 33.92 -8.80 -19.25
N LYS A 527 33.37 -9.98 -19.57
CA LYS A 527 31.93 -10.18 -19.65
C LYS A 527 31.25 -10.07 -18.29
N GLY A 528 31.85 -10.62 -17.25
CA GLY A 528 31.37 -10.47 -15.87
C GLY A 528 31.33 -9.00 -15.42
N LEU A 529 32.37 -8.24 -15.74
CA LEU A 529 32.45 -6.81 -15.45
C LEU A 529 31.31 -6.02 -16.13
N ALA A 530 31.02 -6.28 -17.41
CA ALA A 530 29.96 -5.60 -18.14
C ALA A 530 28.57 -5.83 -17.52
N GLU A 531 28.27 -7.07 -17.13
CA GLU A 531 27.03 -7.44 -16.44
C GLU A 531 26.92 -6.75 -15.07
N ALA A 532 28.01 -6.74 -14.29
CA ALA A 532 28.01 -6.10 -12.96
C ALA A 532 27.91 -4.57 -13.05
N GLN A 533 28.49 -3.94 -14.07
CA GLN A 533 28.33 -2.51 -14.35
C GLN A 533 26.88 -2.16 -14.68
N LYS A 534 26.20 -3.00 -15.47
CA LYS A 534 24.77 -2.84 -15.74
C LYS A 534 23.95 -2.96 -14.45
N ALA A 535 24.27 -3.92 -13.58
CA ALA A 535 23.64 -4.06 -12.28
C ALA A 535 23.80 -2.79 -11.42
N LEU A 536 25.00 -2.20 -11.41
CA LEU A 536 25.30 -0.98 -10.65
C LEU A 536 24.60 0.27 -11.23
N GLN A 537 24.38 0.32 -12.55
CA GLN A 537 23.57 1.39 -13.17
C GLN A 537 22.10 1.30 -12.74
N MET A 538 21.57 0.08 -12.59
CA MET A 538 20.18 -0.14 -12.20
C MET A 538 19.93 0.01 -10.70
N ASP A 539 20.96 -0.18 -9.86
CA ASP A 539 20.95 0.15 -8.44
C ASP A 539 22.32 0.71 -8.04
N ASN A 540 22.37 2.04 -7.95
CA ASN A 540 23.59 2.79 -7.66
C ASN A 540 24.22 2.44 -6.29
N GLY A 541 23.42 1.87 -5.38
CA GLY A 541 23.78 1.46 -4.04
C GLY A 541 24.08 -0.03 -3.92
N SER A 542 24.08 -0.78 -5.01
CA SER A 542 24.26 -2.24 -5.00
C SER A 542 25.69 -2.63 -4.58
N ILE A 543 25.83 -3.01 -3.31
CA ILE A 543 27.09 -3.51 -2.76
C ILE A 543 27.52 -4.82 -3.44
N ALA A 544 26.55 -5.69 -3.75
CA ALA A 544 26.83 -6.95 -4.44
C ALA A 544 27.43 -6.70 -5.85
N ALA A 545 26.90 -5.73 -6.60
CA ALA A 545 27.46 -5.36 -7.90
C ALA A 545 28.88 -4.82 -7.76
N ARG A 546 29.13 -3.93 -6.78
CA ARG A 546 30.47 -3.36 -6.52
C ARG A 546 31.50 -4.43 -6.16
N MET A 547 31.13 -5.41 -5.35
CA MET A 547 32.01 -6.53 -4.98
C MET A 547 32.37 -7.37 -6.21
N VAL A 548 31.41 -7.66 -7.09
CA VAL A 548 31.67 -8.44 -8.31
C VAL A 548 32.50 -7.64 -9.33
N ILE A 549 32.25 -6.34 -9.48
CA ILE A 549 33.10 -5.44 -10.29
C ILE A 549 34.54 -5.48 -9.79
N ALA A 550 34.75 -5.37 -8.48
CA ALA A 550 36.08 -5.40 -7.90
C ALA A 550 36.81 -6.73 -8.14
N ASP A 551 36.12 -7.87 -7.98
CA ASP A 551 36.69 -9.19 -8.27
C ASP A 551 37.09 -9.33 -9.76
N CYS A 552 36.21 -8.89 -10.67
CA CYS A 552 36.51 -8.91 -12.10
C CYS A 552 37.73 -8.03 -12.46
N LEU A 553 37.79 -6.81 -11.91
CA LEU A 553 38.90 -5.88 -12.13
C LEU A 553 40.22 -6.42 -11.56
N GLU A 554 40.20 -7.08 -10.40
CA GLU A 554 41.38 -7.73 -9.84
C GLU A 554 41.88 -8.87 -10.74
N ARG A 555 40.99 -9.71 -11.27
CA ARG A 555 41.33 -10.75 -12.26
C ARG A 555 41.88 -10.17 -13.57
N MET A 556 41.48 -8.94 -13.91
CA MET A 556 41.97 -8.20 -15.08
C MET A 556 43.25 -7.38 -14.80
N ASN A 557 43.89 -7.55 -13.64
CA ASN A 557 45.07 -6.79 -13.21
C ASN A 557 44.84 -5.27 -13.10
N GLN A 558 43.63 -4.84 -12.71
CA GLN A 558 43.27 -3.44 -12.45
C GLN A 558 42.91 -3.21 -10.96
N PRO A 559 43.82 -3.49 -10.02
CA PRO A 559 43.50 -3.50 -8.59
C PRO A 559 43.17 -2.12 -8.02
N GLN A 560 43.75 -1.04 -8.58
CA GLN A 560 43.46 0.33 -8.15
C GLN A 560 42.02 0.74 -8.48
N GLU A 561 41.52 0.36 -9.66
CA GLU A 561 40.13 0.60 -10.06
C GLU A 561 39.18 -0.23 -9.20
N ALA A 562 39.53 -1.49 -8.92
CA ALA A 562 38.77 -2.34 -8.02
C ALA A 562 38.59 -1.68 -6.64
N TYR A 563 39.67 -1.14 -6.07
CA TYR A 563 39.61 -0.43 -4.79
C TYR A 563 38.74 0.83 -4.85
N ASN A 564 38.82 1.61 -5.93
CA ASN A 564 38.03 2.82 -6.09
C ASN A 564 36.52 2.51 -6.13
N VAL A 565 36.11 1.49 -6.88
CA VAL A 565 34.69 1.07 -6.96
C VAL A 565 34.17 0.61 -5.61
N LEU A 566 34.98 -0.15 -4.87
CA LEU A 566 34.65 -0.56 -3.51
C LEU A 566 34.53 0.66 -2.59
N LYS A 567 35.51 1.56 -2.57
CA LYS A 567 35.49 2.78 -1.75
C LYS A 567 34.26 3.66 -1.99
N GLU A 568 33.82 3.79 -3.23
CA GLU A 568 32.60 4.54 -3.55
C GLU A 568 31.33 3.97 -2.91
N GLY A 569 31.25 2.66 -2.69
CA GLY A 569 30.08 2.04 -2.05
C GLY A 569 29.92 2.40 -0.57
N LEU A 570 30.95 3.00 0.07
CA LEU A 570 30.84 3.55 1.43
C LEU A 570 30.09 4.88 1.46
N LYS A 571 29.83 5.52 0.32
CA LYS A 571 29.03 6.76 0.27
C LYS A 571 27.61 6.48 0.76
N GLY A 572 27.18 7.20 1.78
CA GLY A 572 25.83 7.09 2.34
C GLY A 572 25.56 5.77 3.08
N TYR A 573 24.30 5.32 3.02
CA TYR A 573 23.81 4.12 3.70
C TYR A 573 24.11 2.84 2.91
N LEU A 574 24.61 1.81 3.60
CA LEU A 574 24.82 0.48 3.03
C LEU A 574 23.49 -0.28 2.95
N ARG A 575 22.96 -0.44 1.74
CA ARG A 575 21.68 -1.09 1.45
C ARG A 575 21.80 -2.61 1.36
N VAL A 576 22.45 -3.23 2.33
CA VAL A 576 22.62 -4.69 2.42
C VAL A 576 22.32 -5.16 3.84
N ARG A 577 21.63 -6.31 3.94
CA ARG A 577 21.22 -6.87 5.24
C ARG A 577 22.42 -7.24 6.11
N ASP A 578 23.40 -7.89 5.52
CA ASP A 578 24.67 -8.20 6.18
C ASP A 578 25.77 -7.31 5.60
N GLN A 579 26.20 -6.32 6.39
CA GLN A 579 27.23 -5.35 6.02
C GLN A 579 28.64 -5.85 6.33
N TRP A 580 28.78 -6.91 7.12
CA TRP A 580 30.07 -7.39 7.62
C TRP A 580 31.05 -7.77 6.49
N PRO A 581 30.67 -8.58 5.48
CA PRO A 581 31.61 -9.01 4.44
C PRO A 581 32.25 -7.83 3.70
N TYR A 582 31.43 -6.83 3.40
CA TYR A 582 31.85 -5.66 2.64
C TYR A 582 32.70 -4.70 3.48
N LEU A 583 32.28 -4.39 4.72
CA LEU A 583 33.04 -3.51 5.60
C LEU A 583 34.40 -4.11 5.99
N ASN A 584 34.45 -5.43 6.22
CA ASN A 584 35.69 -6.13 6.53
C ASN A 584 36.66 -6.10 5.34
N LEU A 585 36.15 -6.36 4.12
CA LEU A 585 36.92 -6.21 2.88
C LEU A 585 37.45 -4.78 2.72
N MET A 586 36.61 -3.77 2.98
CA MET A 586 37.02 -2.37 2.90
C MET A 586 38.10 -2.00 3.91
N ALA A 587 38.01 -2.50 5.15
CA ALA A 587 39.03 -2.28 6.17
C ALA A 587 40.39 -2.87 5.74
N ALA A 588 40.40 -4.10 5.22
CA ALA A 588 41.61 -4.76 4.73
C ALA A 588 42.22 -4.04 3.51
N LYS A 589 41.41 -3.77 2.49
CA LYS A 589 41.89 -3.12 1.26
C LYS A 589 42.37 -1.69 1.51
N SER A 590 41.66 -0.90 2.34
CA SER A 590 42.10 0.46 2.67
C SER A 590 43.47 0.51 3.37
N LEU A 591 43.79 -0.47 4.22
CA LEU A 591 45.12 -0.64 4.81
C LEU A 591 46.19 -0.92 3.75
N GLN A 592 45.89 -1.81 2.79
CA GLN A 592 46.79 -2.13 1.67
C GLN A 592 47.12 -0.90 0.82
N TYR A 593 46.16 0.01 0.62
CA TYR A 593 46.32 1.24 -0.15
C TYR A 593 46.76 2.46 0.69
N GLY A 594 47.00 2.30 2.00
CA GLY A 594 47.40 3.40 2.89
C GLY A 594 46.30 4.45 3.16
N ASP A 595 45.04 4.16 2.84
CA ASP A 595 43.91 5.06 3.07
C ASP A 595 43.35 4.91 4.50
N MET A 596 44.04 5.55 5.44
CA MET A 596 43.69 5.49 6.86
C MET A 596 42.32 6.10 7.18
N LYS A 597 41.82 7.03 6.35
CA LYS A 597 40.49 7.65 6.54
C LYS A 597 39.39 6.63 6.27
N THR A 598 39.46 5.97 5.11
CA THR A 598 38.51 4.93 4.72
C THR A 598 38.58 3.73 5.66
N ASN A 599 39.80 3.35 6.09
CA ASN A 599 40.00 2.29 7.07
C ASN A 599 39.27 2.59 8.38
N ARG A 600 39.49 3.78 8.94
CA ARG A 600 38.84 4.21 10.18
C ARG A 600 37.32 4.24 10.05
N GLU A 601 36.81 4.73 8.92
CA GLU A 601 35.37 4.77 8.65
C GLU A 601 34.76 3.36 8.64
N ALA A 602 35.37 2.41 7.92
CA ALA A 602 34.90 1.03 7.86
C ALA A 602 34.90 0.36 9.24
N LEU A 603 35.97 0.54 10.03
CA LEU A 603 36.07 0.00 11.39
C LEU A 603 35.06 0.63 12.36
N LEU A 604 34.79 1.92 12.25
CA LEU A 604 33.75 2.58 13.06
C LEU A 604 32.35 2.03 12.73
N ARG A 605 32.05 1.79 11.45
CA ARG A 605 30.78 1.17 11.05
C ARG A 605 30.66 -0.26 11.56
N LEU A 606 31.73 -1.06 11.49
CA LEU A 606 31.79 -2.42 12.08
C LEU A 606 31.54 -2.41 13.59
N ARG A 607 32.22 -1.50 14.31
CA ARG A 607 32.03 -1.34 15.76
C ARG A 607 30.58 -0.99 16.10
N ASN A 608 29.94 -0.12 15.31
CA ASN A 608 28.53 0.24 15.52
C ASN A 608 27.57 -0.95 15.27
N LEU A 609 27.98 -1.94 14.49
CA LEU A 609 27.25 -3.19 14.27
C LEU A 609 27.54 -4.25 15.35
N GLY A 610 28.45 -3.98 16.30
CA GLY A 610 28.81 -4.89 17.38
C GLY A 610 29.93 -5.88 17.06
N TYR A 611 30.73 -5.60 16.02
CA TYR A 611 31.90 -6.41 15.62
C TYR A 611 33.23 -5.81 16.07
#